data_AF-A0A9X4LAK3-F1
#
_entry.id   AF-A0A9X4LAK3-F1
#
_cell.length_a   1.000
_cell.length_b   1.000
_cell.length_c   1.000
_cell.angle_alpha   90.00
_cell.angle_beta   90.00
_cell.angle_gamma   90.00
#
_symmetry.space_group_name_H-M   'P 1'
#
loop_
_entity.id
_entity.type
_entity.pdbx_description
1 polymer ?
#
loop_
_entity_poly.entity_id
_entity_poly.type
_entity_poly.pdbx_seq_one_letter_code
_entity_poly.pdbx_strand_id
1 'polypeptide(L)'
;MKIIKLTLDIITLCIITILVLVFTLREEQELLPGSDTILNISAWNYSHNKKEIYETIESISQKENITIYKSISNTNQNTDKYIYSFNEEKPKFQNHIRYKYINYDTLLSKDVRGNYFVMGDSFEPRKIKQLLREKGVESEMLSLNKFVLFLSVINDKGLLFPMISILILYVFYFLQIANIKFKEYGIKKLHGYSISKIMSEDMSKKCLYYTSLLGFFLIFIIILSLASDISDNASIFIVRVFFGIIILFSVLFLISLCSYTLFIKTDIPLIIKGKKPYTLLRMITVSFNIIILFVLGILLVQNLSSYHELKKIKETEKYWTKLDDYHVIEVAPLKYTNSEESDISQKFHKLLSNTEAKRESLLIRHNNLYHPHLRIILLKMVMLFF
;
A
#
# COMPACT_ATOMS: atom_id res chain seq x y z
N MET A 1 -19.97 18.84 21.37
CA MET A 1 -20.18 17.64 20.51
C MET A 1 -20.04 17.92 19.01
N LYS A 2 -20.68 18.95 18.42
CA LYS A 2 -20.63 19.17 16.96
C LYS A 2 -19.20 19.33 16.39
N ILE A 3 -18.35 20.12 17.06
CA ILE A 3 -16.94 20.31 16.64
C ILE A 3 -16.16 19.00 16.71
N ILE A 4 -16.25 18.28 17.83
CA ILE A 4 -15.57 16.98 18.01
C ILE A 4 -16.00 15.98 16.93
N LYS A 5 -17.29 15.92 16.60
CA LYS A 5 -17.79 15.07 15.51
C LYS A 5 -17.15 15.44 14.17
N LEU A 6 -17.18 16.73 13.83
CA LEU A 6 -16.60 17.22 12.58
C LEU A 6 -15.10 16.93 12.50
N THR A 7 -14.36 17.17 13.59
CA THR A 7 -12.93 16.86 13.67
C THR A 7 -12.67 15.37 13.47
N LEU A 8 -13.46 14.50 14.10
CA LEU A 8 -13.33 13.06 13.93
C LEU A 8 -13.64 12.63 12.49
N ASP A 9 -14.72 13.16 11.90
CA ASP A 9 -15.08 12.89 10.50
C ASP A 9 -13.92 13.31 9.56
N ILE A 10 -13.37 14.51 9.73
CA ILE A 10 -12.23 15.00 8.92
C ILE A 10 -11.00 14.11 9.10
N ILE A 11 -10.63 13.76 10.35
CA ILE A 11 -9.48 12.90 10.62
C ILE A 11 -9.65 11.54 9.94
N THR A 12 -10.83 10.92 10.06
CA THR A 12 -11.09 9.62 9.40
C THR A 12 -10.97 9.70 7.88
N LEU A 13 -11.49 10.77 7.27
CA LEU A 13 -11.36 11.00 5.84
C LEU A 13 -9.90 11.21 5.42
N CYS A 14 -9.13 12.03 6.15
CA CYS A 14 -7.71 12.23 5.90
C CYS A 14 -6.92 10.91 5.98
N ILE A 15 -7.21 10.06 6.97
CA ILE A 15 -6.55 8.76 7.13
C ILE A 15 -6.84 7.84 5.94
N ILE A 16 -8.10 7.76 5.50
CA ILE A 16 -8.47 6.98 4.31
C ILE A 16 -7.68 7.47 3.10
N THR A 17 -7.62 8.79 2.89
CA THR A 17 -6.87 9.37 1.78
C THR A 17 -5.38 9.07 1.86
N ILE A 18 -4.74 9.23 3.03
CA ILE A 18 -3.32 8.92 3.23
C ILE A 18 -3.04 7.44 2.99
N LEU A 19 -3.92 6.53 3.43
CA LEU A 19 -3.76 5.10 3.18
C LEU A 19 -3.78 4.80 1.68
N VAL A 20 -4.79 5.31 0.97
CA VAL A 20 -4.90 5.12 -0.48
C VAL A 20 -3.71 5.74 -1.19
N LEU A 21 -3.21 6.87 -0.69
CA LEU A 21 -2.00 7.53 -1.21
C LEU A 21 -0.77 6.62 -1.08
N VAL A 22 -0.52 6.11 0.13
CA VAL A 22 0.61 5.20 0.41
C VAL A 22 0.51 3.94 -0.44
N PHE A 23 -0.70 3.39 -0.59
CA PHE A 23 -0.94 2.23 -1.45
C PHE A 23 -0.66 2.53 -2.92
N THR A 24 -1.17 3.64 -3.46
CA THR A 24 -0.93 4.03 -4.86
C THR A 24 0.56 4.26 -5.12
N LEU A 25 1.27 4.91 -4.19
CA LEU A 25 2.71 5.11 -4.30
C LEU A 25 3.49 3.79 -4.26
N ARG A 26 3.07 2.82 -3.43
CA ARG A 26 3.71 1.50 -3.40
C ARG A 26 3.43 0.72 -4.67
N GLU A 27 2.19 0.75 -5.16
CA GLU A 27 1.82 0.10 -6.41
C GLU A 27 2.64 0.68 -7.57
N GLU A 28 2.83 1.99 -7.65
CA GLU A 28 3.72 2.60 -8.64
C GLU A 28 5.19 2.18 -8.50
N GLN A 29 5.65 1.85 -7.29
CA GLN A 29 7.00 1.35 -7.07
C GLN A 29 7.16 -0.11 -7.51
N GLU A 30 6.17 -0.96 -7.27
CA GLU A 30 6.27 -2.40 -7.54
C GLU A 30 5.75 -2.81 -8.93
N LEU A 31 4.80 -2.05 -9.48
CA LEU A 31 4.06 -2.35 -10.70
C LEU A 31 4.16 -1.23 -11.74
N LEU A 32 3.93 -1.57 -13.01
CA LEU A 32 3.56 -0.60 -14.02
C LEU A 32 2.04 -0.42 -14.03
N PRO A 33 1.51 0.81 -14.20
CA PRO A 33 0.08 1.06 -14.21
C PRO A 33 -0.63 0.20 -15.26
N GLY A 34 -1.65 -0.55 -14.86
CA GLY A 34 -2.39 -1.43 -15.77
C GLY A 34 -1.75 -2.79 -16.07
N SER A 35 -0.60 -3.12 -15.47
CA SER A 35 -0.06 -4.49 -15.50
C SER A 35 -0.55 -5.29 -14.28
N ASP A 36 -1.16 -6.44 -14.55
CA ASP A 36 -1.63 -7.37 -13.52
C ASP A 36 -0.77 -8.64 -13.46
N THR A 37 0.15 -8.80 -14.41
CA THR A 37 1.05 -9.97 -14.53
C THR A 37 2.50 -9.54 -14.70
N ILE A 38 3.38 -10.16 -13.93
CA ILE A 38 4.83 -10.06 -14.08
C ILE A 38 5.37 -11.37 -14.66
N LEU A 39 6.08 -11.28 -15.76
CA LEU A 39 6.98 -12.30 -16.28
C LEU A 39 8.35 -12.09 -15.62
N ASN A 40 8.70 -12.95 -14.67
CA ASN A 40 10.01 -12.94 -14.04
C ASN A 40 10.94 -13.90 -14.79
N ILE A 41 12.05 -13.38 -15.31
CA ILE A 41 13.12 -14.18 -15.90
C ILE A 41 14.21 -14.38 -14.84
N SER A 42 14.31 -15.61 -14.33
CA SER A 42 15.15 -15.94 -13.17
C SER A 42 16.55 -16.46 -13.55
N ALA A 43 16.64 -17.23 -14.64
CA ALA A 43 17.88 -17.84 -15.10
C ALA A 43 17.98 -17.80 -16.63
N TRP A 44 19.23 -17.72 -17.11
CA TRP A 44 19.58 -17.77 -18.52
C TRP A 44 20.81 -18.66 -18.67
N ASN A 45 20.70 -19.70 -19.51
CA ASN A 45 21.73 -20.71 -19.71
C ASN A 45 22.77 -20.36 -20.79
N TYR A 46 22.72 -19.14 -21.36
CA TYR A 46 23.58 -18.66 -22.45
C TYR A 46 23.54 -19.47 -23.76
N SER A 47 22.56 -20.35 -23.97
CA SER A 47 22.48 -21.14 -25.21
C SER A 47 22.09 -20.32 -26.43
N HIS A 48 21.35 -19.22 -26.23
CA HIS A 48 20.96 -18.25 -27.25
C HIS A 48 21.45 -16.84 -26.89
N ASN A 49 21.70 -16.03 -27.92
CA ASN A 49 22.11 -14.63 -27.74
C ASN A 49 20.94 -13.77 -27.21
N LYS A 50 21.26 -12.68 -26.51
CA LYS A 50 20.28 -11.71 -25.98
C LYS A 50 19.33 -11.20 -27.06
N LYS A 51 19.86 -10.94 -28.26
CA LYS A 51 19.10 -10.45 -29.40
C LYS A 51 17.95 -11.39 -29.77
N GLU A 52 18.25 -12.69 -29.88
CA GLU A 52 17.26 -13.72 -30.23
C GLU A 52 16.19 -13.87 -29.14
N ILE A 53 16.57 -13.72 -27.87
CA ILE A 53 15.61 -13.76 -26.75
C ILE A 53 14.67 -12.55 -26.82
N TYR A 54 15.20 -11.35 -27.05
CA TYR A 54 14.38 -10.15 -27.19
C TYR A 54 13.47 -10.17 -28.42
N GLU A 55 13.96 -10.66 -29.56
CA GLU A 55 13.14 -10.89 -30.77
C GLU A 55 12.03 -11.92 -30.50
N THR A 56 12.31 -12.95 -29.69
CA THR A 56 11.29 -13.92 -29.26
C THR A 56 10.22 -13.24 -28.40
N ILE A 57 10.60 -12.39 -27.44
CA ILE A 57 9.65 -11.64 -26.60
C ILE A 57 8.80 -10.69 -27.44
N GLU A 58 9.39 -9.98 -28.40
CA GLU A 58 8.68 -9.13 -29.36
C GLU A 58 7.68 -9.92 -30.20
N SER A 59 8.09 -11.08 -30.74
CA SER A 59 7.19 -11.95 -31.52
C SER A 59 6.00 -12.46 -30.71
N ILE A 60 6.22 -12.77 -29.42
CA ILE A 60 5.15 -13.16 -28.49
C ILE A 60 4.19 -11.99 -28.27
N SER A 61 4.75 -10.80 -28.06
CA SER A 61 4.00 -9.57 -27.83
C SER A 61 3.07 -9.26 -29.02
N GLN A 62 3.60 -9.34 -30.25
CA GLN A 62 2.83 -9.13 -31.47
C GLN A 62 1.77 -10.21 -31.73
N LYS A 63 2.13 -11.49 -31.54
CA LYS A 63 1.25 -12.63 -31.85
C LYS A 63 0.04 -12.72 -30.91
N GLU A 64 0.25 -12.46 -29.62
CA GLU A 64 -0.82 -12.49 -28.61
C GLU A 64 -1.49 -11.12 -28.45
N ASN A 65 -1.09 -10.10 -29.23
CA ASN A 65 -1.57 -8.72 -29.16
C ASN A 65 -1.49 -8.15 -27.72
N ILE A 66 -0.38 -8.42 -27.05
CA ILE A 66 -0.06 -7.94 -25.70
C ILE A 66 1.11 -6.96 -25.77
N THR A 67 1.25 -6.09 -24.77
CA THR A 67 2.44 -5.22 -24.63
C THR A 67 3.27 -5.71 -23.45
N ILE A 68 4.51 -6.11 -23.74
CA ILE A 68 5.48 -6.47 -22.70
C ILE A 68 6.42 -5.27 -22.48
N TYR A 69 6.63 -4.91 -21.23
CA TYR A 69 7.57 -3.87 -20.82
C TYR A 69 8.69 -4.47 -19.96
N LYS A 70 9.94 -4.21 -20.31
CA LYS A 70 11.06 -4.49 -19.39
C LYS A 70 11.32 -3.28 -18.52
N SER A 71 11.32 -3.45 -17.20
CA SER A 71 11.77 -2.41 -16.28
C SER A 71 13.21 -2.64 -15.87
N ILE A 72 14.02 -1.59 -15.93
CA ILE A 72 15.39 -1.56 -15.46
C ILE A 72 15.46 -0.51 -14.36
N SER A 73 15.70 -0.95 -13.14
CA SER A 73 16.02 -0.07 -12.02
C SER A 73 17.47 0.40 -12.16
N ASN A 74 17.69 1.71 -12.13
CA ASN A 74 19.04 2.24 -11.97
C ASN A 74 19.37 2.23 -10.47
N THR A 75 20.55 1.75 -10.09
CA THR A 75 21.03 1.67 -8.70
C THR A 75 21.39 3.02 -8.09
N ASN A 76 21.41 4.08 -8.91
CA ASN A 76 21.62 5.43 -8.44
C ASN A 76 20.30 6.00 -7.91
N GLN A 77 20.38 6.80 -6.85
CA GLN A 77 19.33 7.42 -6.02
C GLN A 77 18.14 8.08 -6.74
N ASN A 78 18.06 8.06 -8.07
CA ASN A 78 16.90 8.47 -8.84
C ASN A 78 15.80 7.40 -8.82
N THR A 79 14.59 7.83 -8.47
CA THR A 79 13.34 7.05 -8.56
C THR A 79 12.87 6.76 -9.99
N ASP A 80 13.71 7.05 -10.99
CA ASP A 80 13.36 6.91 -12.40
C ASP A 80 13.42 5.42 -12.80
N LYS A 81 12.32 4.93 -13.36
CA LYS A 81 12.22 3.59 -13.93
C LYS A 81 12.51 3.66 -15.42
N TYR A 82 13.55 2.94 -15.86
CA TYR A 82 13.87 2.86 -17.28
C TYR A 82 13.07 1.73 -17.92
N ILE A 83 12.37 2.01 -19.02
CA ILE A 83 11.42 1.08 -19.63
C ILE A 83 11.72 0.88 -21.12
N TYR A 84 11.59 -0.36 -21.58
CA TYR A 84 11.53 -0.71 -22.99
C TYR A 84 10.23 -1.45 -23.32
N SER A 85 9.56 -1.10 -24.41
CA SER A 85 8.32 -1.71 -24.91
C SER A 85 8.59 -2.64 -26.10
N PHE A 86 8.06 -3.86 -26.06
CA PHE A 86 8.24 -4.89 -27.11
C PHE A 86 7.12 -4.92 -28.17
N ASN A 87 6.14 -4.02 -28.15
CA ASN A 87 5.03 -3.97 -29.13
C ASN A 87 4.47 -2.56 -29.35
N GLU A 88 5.09 -1.54 -28.79
CA GLU A 88 4.64 -0.14 -28.92
C GLU A 88 5.85 0.73 -29.25
N GLU A 89 5.82 1.41 -30.41
CA GLU A 89 6.82 2.43 -30.75
C GLU A 89 6.70 3.68 -29.87
N LYS A 90 5.46 3.99 -29.45
CA LYS A 90 5.15 5.04 -28.48
C LYS A 90 4.43 4.42 -27.27
N PRO A 91 5.15 4.21 -26.17
CA PRO A 91 4.59 3.58 -24.99
C PRO A 91 3.53 4.48 -24.35
N LYS A 92 2.43 3.88 -23.87
CA LYS A 92 1.31 4.62 -23.24
C LYS A 92 1.73 5.55 -22.10
N PHE A 93 2.88 5.29 -21.47
CA PHE A 93 3.40 6.07 -20.35
C PHE A 93 4.46 7.11 -20.78
N GLN A 94 4.48 7.57 -22.04
CA GLN A 94 5.54 8.44 -22.58
C GLN A 94 5.70 9.78 -21.85
N ASN A 95 4.62 10.29 -21.27
CA ASN A 95 4.59 11.60 -20.60
C ASN A 95 4.85 11.53 -19.09
N HIS A 96 5.17 10.36 -18.55
CA HIS A 96 5.34 10.20 -17.11
C HIS A 96 6.73 10.66 -16.67
N ILE A 97 6.77 11.51 -15.65
CA ILE A 97 8.01 12.15 -15.17
C ILE A 97 9.04 11.11 -14.68
N ARG A 98 8.57 9.97 -14.15
CA ARG A 98 9.41 8.90 -13.58
C ARG A 98 9.71 7.75 -14.54
N TYR A 99 9.13 7.71 -15.75
CA TYR A 99 9.40 6.66 -16.72
C TYR A 99 10.27 7.16 -17.85
N LYS A 100 11.50 6.63 -17.94
CA LYS A 100 12.47 6.99 -18.98
C LYS A 100 12.58 5.87 -19.99
N TYR A 101 12.34 6.17 -21.26
CA TYR A 101 12.42 5.17 -22.31
C TYR A 101 13.85 4.95 -22.76
N ILE A 102 14.21 3.69 -22.93
CA ILE A 102 15.51 3.30 -23.46
C ILE A 102 15.36 2.79 -24.89
N ASN A 103 16.42 2.96 -25.68
CA ASN A 103 16.50 2.37 -27.01
C ASN A 103 16.91 0.89 -26.93
N TYR A 104 16.77 0.20 -28.06
CA TYR A 104 17.13 -1.21 -28.19
C TYR A 104 18.62 -1.48 -27.92
N ASP A 105 19.52 -0.57 -28.30
CA ASP A 105 20.96 -0.72 -28.03
C ASP A 105 21.27 -0.69 -26.53
N THR A 106 20.63 0.21 -25.79
CA THR A 106 20.76 0.26 -24.33
C THR A 106 20.16 -0.99 -23.71
N LEU A 107 19.04 -1.52 -24.24
CA LEU A 107 18.45 -2.78 -23.77
C LEU A 107 19.42 -3.97 -23.95
N LEU A 108 20.10 -4.07 -25.10
CA LEU A 108 21.10 -5.11 -25.37
C LEU A 108 22.29 -5.07 -24.39
N SER A 109 22.66 -3.89 -23.92
CA SER A 109 23.71 -3.73 -22.90
C SER A 109 23.31 -4.29 -21.53
N LYS A 110 22.01 -4.41 -21.24
CA LYS A 110 21.50 -4.89 -19.95
C LYS A 110 21.33 -6.40 -19.91
N ASP A 111 21.28 -6.96 -18.70
CA ASP A 111 21.03 -8.39 -18.47
C ASP A 111 19.61 -8.75 -18.94
N VAL A 112 19.41 -9.95 -19.48
CA VAL A 112 18.11 -10.50 -19.89
C VAL A 112 17.26 -10.82 -18.67
N ARG A 113 17.88 -11.20 -17.54
CA ARG A 113 17.18 -11.50 -16.28
C ARG A 113 16.48 -10.28 -15.71
N GLY A 114 15.39 -10.49 -14.98
CA GLY A 114 14.63 -9.45 -14.30
C GLY A 114 13.12 -9.52 -14.56
N ASN A 115 12.43 -8.46 -14.14
CA ASN A 115 10.97 -8.36 -14.19
C ASN A 115 10.49 -7.71 -15.50
N TYR A 116 9.58 -8.39 -16.17
CA TYR A 116 8.87 -7.94 -17.36
C TYR A 116 7.39 -7.79 -17.03
N PHE A 117 6.82 -6.64 -17.29
CA PHE A 117 5.42 -6.34 -17.00
C PHE A 117 4.59 -6.57 -18.26
N VAL A 118 3.58 -7.43 -18.16
CA VAL A 118 2.72 -7.80 -19.29
C VAL A 118 1.39 -7.06 -19.17
N MET A 119 0.98 -6.40 -20.26
CA MET A 119 -0.31 -5.74 -20.39
C MET A 119 -1.13 -6.38 -21.50
N GLY A 120 -2.34 -6.82 -21.18
CA GLY A 120 -3.27 -7.46 -22.09
C GLY A 120 -4.08 -8.55 -21.40
N ASP A 121 -5.32 -8.75 -21.85
CA ASP A 121 -6.28 -9.64 -21.18
C ASP A 121 -6.27 -11.08 -21.74
N SER A 122 -5.65 -11.29 -22.90
CA SER A 122 -5.70 -12.56 -23.63
C SER A 122 -4.30 -13.09 -23.95
N PHE A 123 -3.76 -13.91 -23.05
CA PHE A 123 -2.57 -14.71 -23.36
C PHE A 123 -2.54 -15.98 -22.50
N GLU A 124 -1.89 -17.04 -23.01
CA GLU A 124 -1.72 -18.28 -22.26
C GLU A 124 -0.34 -18.32 -21.58
N PRO A 125 -0.28 -18.25 -20.22
CA PRO A 125 1.00 -18.18 -19.51
C PRO A 125 1.93 -19.36 -19.76
N ARG A 126 1.35 -20.56 -19.99
CA ARG A 126 2.09 -21.80 -20.23
C ARG A 126 2.86 -21.77 -21.54
N LYS A 127 2.23 -21.23 -22.59
CA LYS A 127 2.81 -21.12 -23.93
C LYS A 127 3.99 -20.15 -23.95
N ILE A 128 3.85 -19.00 -23.28
CA ILE A 128 4.94 -18.03 -23.13
C ILE A 128 6.12 -18.65 -22.37
N LYS A 129 5.84 -19.35 -21.27
CA LYS A 129 6.86 -20.06 -20.49
C LYS A 129 7.61 -21.11 -21.34
N GLN A 130 6.89 -21.87 -22.16
CA GLN A 130 7.50 -22.88 -23.01
C GLN A 130 8.43 -22.26 -24.08
N LEU A 131 7.97 -21.23 -24.78
CA LEU A 131 8.75 -20.54 -25.82
C LEU A 131 10.05 -19.92 -25.25
N LEU A 132 9.99 -19.35 -24.05
CA LEU A 132 11.18 -18.82 -23.38
C LEU A 132 12.12 -19.94 -22.90
N ARG A 133 11.56 -21.06 -22.45
CA ARG A 133 12.36 -22.23 -22.04
C ARG A 133 13.11 -22.87 -23.21
N GLU A 134 12.49 -22.92 -24.40
CA GLU A 134 13.15 -23.36 -25.64
C GLU A 134 14.35 -22.49 -25.99
N LYS A 135 14.32 -21.19 -25.63
CA LYS A 135 15.44 -20.26 -25.76
C LYS A 135 16.43 -20.30 -24.60
N GLY A 136 16.32 -21.28 -23.70
CA GLY A 136 17.26 -21.46 -22.61
C GLY A 136 17.06 -20.53 -21.40
N VAL A 137 15.85 -19.99 -21.27
CA VAL A 137 15.49 -19.03 -20.23
C VAL A 137 14.46 -19.63 -19.27
N GLU A 138 14.75 -19.62 -17.97
CA GLU A 138 13.78 -20.00 -16.94
C GLU A 138 12.91 -18.81 -16.57
N SER A 139 11.61 -18.91 -16.89
CA SER A 139 10.64 -17.88 -16.61
C SER A 139 9.46 -18.36 -15.75
N GLU A 140 8.94 -17.44 -14.95
CA GLU A 140 7.75 -17.62 -14.14
C GLU A 140 6.78 -16.47 -14.38
N MET A 141 5.50 -16.79 -14.51
CA MET A 141 4.42 -15.80 -14.62
C MET A 141 3.77 -15.67 -13.25
N LEU A 142 3.87 -14.47 -12.68
CA LEU A 142 3.31 -14.12 -11.39
C LEU A 142 2.11 -13.19 -11.63
N SER A 143 0.90 -13.67 -11.35
CA SER A 143 -0.27 -12.80 -11.28
C SER A 143 -0.25 -12.06 -9.94
N LEU A 144 -0.35 -10.73 -10.00
CA LEU A 144 -0.34 -9.92 -8.79
C LEU A 144 -1.76 -9.61 -8.36
N ASN A 145 -2.12 -10.14 -7.20
CA ASN A 145 -3.36 -9.77 -6.55
C ASN A 145 -3.18 -8.43 -5.83
N LYS A 146 -3.76 -7.36 -6.41
CA LYS A 146 -3.72 -5.99 -5.86
C LYS A 146 -4.23 -5.91 -4.41
N PHE A 147 -5.17 -6.77 -4.02
CA PHE A 147 -5.65 -6.84 -2.64
C PHE A 147 -4.59 -7.42 -1.68
N VAL A 148 -3.82 -8.42 -2.13
CA VAL A 148 -2.69 -8.96 -1.35
C VAL A 148 -1.59 -7.91 -1.22
N LEU A 149 -1.31 -7.15 -2.28
CA LEU A 149 -0.37 -6.03 -2.23
C LEU A 149 -0.83 -4.96 -1.23
N PHE A 150 -2.12 -4.63 -1.22
CA PHE A 150 -2.72 -3.71 -0.24
C PHE A 150 -2.56 -4.21 1.21
N LEU A 151 -2.84 -5.49 1.46
CA LEU A 151 -2.63 -6.12 2.77
C LEU A 151 -1.15 -6.11 3.19
N SER A 152 -0.24 -6.37 2.25
CA SER A 152 1.21 -6.30 2.50
C SER A 152 1.61 -4.90 2.93
N VAL A 153 1.15 -3.86 2.23
CA VAL A 153 1.43 -2.45 2.58
C VAL A 153 0.97 -2.12 4.00
N ILE A 154 -0.24 -2.56 4.37
CA ILE A 154 -0.78 -2.32 5.70
C ILE A 154 0.08 -3.03 6.77
N ASN A 155 0.50 -4.26 6.49
CA ASN A 155 1.28 -5.07 7.42
C ASN A 155 2.72 -4.55 7.57
N ASP A 156 3.41 -4.30 6.46
CA ASP A 156 4.80 -3.84 6.41
C ASP A 156 4.99 -2.48 7.10
N LYS A 157 3.96 -1.63 7.06
CA LYS A 157 3.95 -0.33 7.72
C LYS A 157 3.38 -0.36 9.13
N GLY A 158 2.96 -1.51 9.64
CA GLY A 158 2.35 -1.63 10.98
C GLY A 158 1.06 -0.83 11.16
N LEU A 159 0.37 -0.50 10.05
CA LEU A 159 -0.80 0.38 10.04
C LEU A 159 -2.09 -0.33 10.45
N LEU A 160 -2.09 -1.67 10.45
CA LEU A 160 -3.28 -2.48 10.74
C LEU A 160 -3.92 -2.11 12.08
N PHE A 161 -3.10 -2.04 13.14
CA PHE A 161 -3.60 -1.77 14.49
C PHE A 161 -4.16 -0.34 14.63
N PRO A 162 -3.45 0.73 14.20
CA PRO A 162 -4.01 2.08 14.16
C PRO A 162 -5.32 2.19 13.38
N MET A 163 -5.42 1.54 12.21
CA MET A 163 -6.62 1.60 11.38
C MET A 163 -7.83 0.96 12.04
N ILE A 164 -7.68 -0.26 12.56
CA ILE A 164 -8.77 -0.97 13.24
C ILE A 164 -9.20 -0.19 14.48
N SER A 165 -8.24 0.34 15.24
CA SER A 165 -8.50 1.15 16.43
C SER A 165 -9.34 2.39 16.10
N ILE A 166 -8.99 3.12 15.04
CA ILE A 166 -9.72 4.32 14.61
C ILE A 166 -11.11 3.97 14.08
N LEU A 167 -11.24 2.87 13.33
CA LEU A 167 -12.53 2.39 12.85
C LEU A 167 -13.45 2.04 14.03
N ILE A 168 -12.93 1.32 15.03
CA ILE A 168 -13.62 0.99 16.28
C ILE A 168 -14.08 2.27 16.97
N LEU A 169 -13.15 3.22 17.22
CA LEU A 169 -13.46 4.51 17.83
C LEU A 169 -14.58 5.25 17.08
N TYR A 170 -14.51 5.27 15.76
CA TYR A 170 -15.49 5.94 14.90
C TYR A 170 -16.89 5.29 15.00
N VAL A 171 -16.96 3.96 14.95
CA VAL A 171 -18.21 3.20 15.08
C VAL A 171 -18.85 3.42 16.46
N PHE A 172 -18.07 3.30 17.54
CA PHE A 172 -18.56 3.48 18.90
C PHE A 172 -19.02 4.93 19.16
N TYR A 173 -18.28 5.91 18.64
CA TYR A 173 -18.67 7.31 18.72
C TYR A 173 -19.99 7.59 17.99
N PHE A 174 -20.18 7.00 16.80
CA PHE A 174 -21.41 7.17 16.04
C PHE A 174 -22.61 6.48 16.72
N LEU A 175 -22.40 5.30 17.32
CA LEU A 175 -23.40 4.64 18.16
C LEU A 175 -23.80 5.51 19.37
N GLN A 176 -22.85 6.20 20.00
CA GLN A 176 -23.14 7.11 21.11
C GLN A 176 -23.99 8.31 20.66
N ILE A 177 -23.70 8.91 19.50
CA ILE A 177 -24.52 9.98 18.92
C ILE A 177 -25.95 9.49 18.65
N ALA A 178 -26.08 8.28 18.09
CA ALA A 178 -27.38 7.69 17.80
C ALA A 178 -28.20 7.48 19.09
N ASN A 179 -27.58 7.01 20.17
CA ASN A 179 -28.22 6.85 21.47
C ASN A 179 -28.72 8.16 22.08
N ILE A 180 -27.94 9.25 21.98
CA ILE A 180 -28.32 10.56 22.52
C ILE A 180 -29.58 11.11 21.81
N LYS A 181 -29.74 10.83 20.51
CA LYS A 181 -30.89 11.28 19.72
C LYS A 181 -32.20 10.58 20.06
N PHE A 182 -32.19 9.43 20.75
CA PHE A 182 -33.44 8.74 21.13
C PHE A 182 -34.38 9.63 21.97
N LYS A 183 -33.85 10.51 22.80
CA LYS A 183 -34.65 11.48 23.56
C LYS A 183 -35.37 12.47 22.64
N GLU A 184 -34.68 12.97 21.62
CA GLU A 184 -35.28 13.87 20.61
C GLU A 184 -36.38 13.15 19.83
N TYR A 185 -36.15 11.90 19.41
CA TYR A 185 -37.15 11.11 18.70
C TYR A 185 -38.39 10.82 19.57
N GLY A 186 -38.20 10.54 20.86
CA GLY A 186 -39.30 10.39 21.82
C GLY A 186 -40.16 11.65 21.91
N ILE A 187 -39.53 12.82 22.10
CA ILE A 187 -40.23 14.11 22.18
C ILE A 187 -41.02 14.37 20.89
N LYS A 188 -40.44 14.16 19.71
CA LYS A 188 -41.15 14.33 18.42
C LYS A 188 -42.36 13.40 18.30
N LYS A 189 -42.22 12.15 18.74
CA LYS A 189 -43.32 11.17 18.72
C LYS A 189 -44.48 11.59 19.64
N LEU A 190 -44.21 12.22 20.80
CA LEU A 190 -45.26 12.81 21.64
C LEU A 190 -45.99 13.96 20.97
N HIS A 191 -45.29 14.77 20.17
CA HIS A 191 -45.89 15.86 19.40
C HIS A 191 -46.64 15.36 18.15
N GLY A 192 -46.95 14.06 18.05
CA GLY A 192 -47.74 13.48 16.97
C GLY A 192 -46.98 13.15 15.69
N TYR A 193 -45.64 13.20 15.69
CA TYR A 193 -44.86 12.81 14.52
C TYR A 193 -44.90 11.28 14.33
N SER A 194 -45.17 10.84 13.11
CA SER A 194 -45.03 9.42 12.74
C SER A 194 -43.55 9.01 12.75
N ILE A 195 -43.29 7.73 13.05
CA ILE A 195 -41.93 7.17 13.09
C ILE A 195 -41.23 7.38 11.73
N SER A 196 -41.96 7.17 10.63
CA SER A 196 -41.45 7.39 9.27
C SER A 196 -41.01 8.85 9.04
N LYS A 197 -41.80 9.82 9.52
CA LYS A 197 -41.45 11.25 9.41
C LYS A 197 -40.19 11.59 10.20
N ILE A 198 -40.02 11.02 11.40
CA ILE A 198 -38.82 11.21 12.22
C ILE A 198 -37.58 10.61 11.53
N MET A 199 -37.70 9.39 11.00
CA MET A 199 -36.60 8.71 10.29
C MET A 199 -36.21 9.46 9.01
N SER A 200 -37.19 9.90 8.22
CA SER A 200 -36.96 10.65 6.98
C SER A 200 -36.29 11.99 7.24
N GLU A 201 -36.75 12.74 8.25
CA GLU A 201 -36.14 14.02 8.63
C GLU A 201 -34.68 13.85 9.09
N ASP A 202 -34.38 12.86 9.93
CA ASP A 202 -33.02 12.62 10.41
C ASP A 202 -32.11 12.09 9.30
N MET A 203 -32.61 11.22 8.41
CA MET A 203 -31.85 10.76 7.26
C MET A 203 -31.58 11.87 6.25
N SER A 204 -32.54 12.75 5.98
CA SER A 204 -32.34 13.91 5.11
C SER A 204 -31.25 14.84 5.66
N LYS A 205 -31.30 15.15 6.97
CA LYS A 205 -30.26 15.96 7.65
C LYS A 205 -28.87 15.31 7.59
N LYS A 206 -28.78 14.00 7.82
CA LYS A 206 -27.52 13.24 7.71
C LYS A 206 -27.02 13.25 6.27
N CYS A 207 -27.89 13.00 5.30
CA CYS A 207 -27.55 12.99 3.88
C CYS A 207 -26.97 14.34 3.46
N LEU A 208 -27.66 15.45 3.77
CA LEU A 208 -27.20 16.81 3.46
C LEU A 208 -25.84 17.13 4.11
N TYR A 209 -25.64 16.71 5.36
CA TYR A 209 -24.35 16.85 6.04
C TYR A 209 -23.22 16.10 5.33
N TYR A 210 -23.43 14.81 5.01
CA TYR A 210 -22.40 13.99 4.40
C TYR A 210 -22.15 14.34 2.92
N THR A 211 -23.17 14.78 2.18
CA THR A 211 -22.99 15.27 0.80
C THR A 211 -22.22 16.59 0.78
N SER A 212 -22.50 17.51 1.71
CA SER A 212 -21.72 18.75 1.86
C SER A 212 -20.27 18.46 2.26
N LEU A 213 -20.04 17.54 3.20
CA LEU A 213 -18.71 17.12 3.62
C LEU A 213 -17.93 16.48 2.45
N LEU A 214 -18.59 15.59 1.68
CA LEU A 214 -17.99 14.94 0.51
C LEU A 214 -17.63 15.98 -0.56
N GLY A 215 -18.49 16.95 -0.82
CA GLY A 215 -18.21 18.03 -1.77
C GLY A 215 -16.95 18.82 -1.40
N PHE A 216 -16.80 19.22 -0.14
CA PHE A 216 -15.61 19.91 0.34
C PHE A 216 -14.36 19.02 0.28
N PHE A 217 -14.53 17.74 0.58
CA PHE A 217 -13.44 16.77 0.59
C PHE A 217 -12.95 16.42 -0.82
N LEU A 218 -13.83 16.38 -1.83
CA LEU A 218 -13.43 16.19 -3.23
C LEU A 218 -12.54 17.33 -3.73
N ILE A 219 -12.84 18.58 -3.37
CA ILE A 219 -11.99 19.73 -3.70
C ILE A 219 -10.60 19.55 -3.07
N PHE A 220 -10.55 19.13 -1.81
CA PHE A 220 -9.29 18.83 -1.12
C PHE A 220 -8.50 17.70 -1.81
N ILE A 221 -9.15 16.62 -2.22
CA ILE A 221 -8.51 15.50 -2.95
C ILE A 221 -7.94 15.98 -4.29
N ILE A 222 -8.68 16.80 -5.04
CA ILE A 222 -8.21 17.35 -6.32
C ILE A 222 -6.97 18.22 -6.12
N ILE A 223 -6.99 19.10 -5.11
CA ILE A 223 -5.82 19.94 -4.76
C ILE A 223 -4.63 19.06 -4.37
N LEU A 224 -4.84 18.05 -3.53
CA LEU A 224 -3.80 17.12 -3.10
C LEU A 224 -3.23 16.34 -4.30
N SER A 225 -4.08 15.91 -5.22
CA SER A 225 -3.68 15.20 -6.43
C SER A 225 -2.88 16.07 -7.39
N LEU A 226 -3.16 17.38 -7.47
CA LEU A 226 -2.38 18.34 -8.27
C LEU A 226 -1.04 18.68 -7.60
N ALA A 227 -1.00 18.73 -6.28
CA ALA A 227 0.20 19.05 -5.52
C ALA A 227 1.17 17.85 -5.37
N SER A 228 0.68 16.62 -5.55
CA SER A 228 1.49 15.40 -5.44
C SER A 228 2.03 14.99 -6.81
N ASP A 229 3.22 14.38 -6.85
CA ASP A 229 3.83 13.75 -8.04
C ASP A 229 3.01 12.58 -8.66
N ILE A 230 1.76 12.39 -8.25
CA ILE A 230 0.86 11.27 -8.63
C ILE A 230 0.00 11.66 -9.84
N SER A 231 0.41 12.70 -10.59
CA SER A 231 -0.24 13.24 -11.79
C SER A 231 -0.86 12.16 -12.66
N ASP A 232 -0.14 11.05 -12.87
CA ASP A 232 -0.49 10.11 -13.91
C ASP A 232 -1.44 8.99 -13.47
N ASN A 233 -1.53 8.72 -12.15
CA ASN A 233 -2.53 7.82 -11.55
C ASN A 233 -3.60 8.59 -10.76
N ALA A 234 -3.70 9.91 -10.96
CA ALA A 234 -4.66 10.77 -10.27
C ALA A 234 -6.11 10.25 -10.39
N SER A 235 -6.51 9.79 -11.58
CA SER A 235 -7.86 9.25 -11.81
C SER A 235 -8.12 7.98 -10.99
N ILE A 236 -7.18 7.04 -11.00
CA ILE A 236 -7.25 5.80 -10.23
C ILE A 236 -7.25 6.10 -8.72
N PHE A 237 -6.39 7.02 -8.29
CA PHE A 237 -6.33 7.49 -6.90
C PHE A 237 -7.67 8.08 -6.45
N ILE A 238 -8.24 9.01 -7.21
CA ILE A 238 -9.54 9.64 -6.90
C ILE A 238 -10.65 8.59 -6.82
N VAL A 239 -10.72 7.66 -7.78
CA VAL A 239 -11.72 6.60 -7.79
C VAL A 239 -11.60 5.70 -6.56
N ARG A 240 -10.38 5.34 -6.15
CA ARG A 240 -10.13 4.51 -4.95
C ARG A 240 -10.51 5.23 -3.67
N VAL A 241 -10.14 6.50 -3.53
CA VAL A 241 -10.54 7.31 -2.37
C VAL A 241 -12.07 7.41 -2.30
N PHE A 242 -12.72 7.66 -3.43
CA PHE A 242 -14.18 7.71 -3.52
C PHE A 242 -14.84 6.39 -3.10
N PHE A 243 -14.29 5.26 -3.53
CA PHE A 243 -14.76 3.93 -3.11
C PHE A 243 -14.62 3.71 -1.59
N GLY A 244 -13.49 4.12 -1.01
CA GLY A 244 -13.27 4.09 0.44
C GLY A 244 -14.29 4.92 1.22
N ILE A 245 -14.65 6.10 0.71
CA ILE A 245 -15.67 6.97 1.31
C ILE A 245 -17.07 6.32 1.22
N ILE A 246 -17.41 5.69 0.08
CA ILE A 246 -18.68 4.97 -0.07
C ILE A 246 -18.81 3.84 0.95
N ILE A 247 -17.73 3.07 1.18
CA ILE A 247 -17.71 2.02 2.20
C ILE A 247 -17.99 2.60 3.58
N LEU A 248 -17.28 3.69 3.96
CA LEU A 248 -17.49 4.35 5.25
C LEU A 248 -18.95 4.81 5.42
N PHE A 249 -19.51 5.46 4.41
CA PHE A 249 -20.90 5.93 4.43
C PHE A 249 -21.91 4.77 4.47
N SER A 250 -21.61 3.65 3.82
CA SER A 250 -22.43 2.44 3.91
C SER A 250 -22.46 1.88 5.33
N VAL A 251 -21.31 1.84 6.02
CA VAL A 251 -21.24 1.44 7.44
C VAL A 251 -22.05 2.39 8.32
N LEU A 252 -21.93 3.70 8.13
CA LEU A 252 -22.69 4.70 8.89
C LEU A 252 -24.20 4.61 8.66
N PHE A 253 -24.60 4.30 7.42
CA PHE A 253 -25.98 4.06 7.06
C PHE A 253 -26.53 2.82 7.77
N LEU A 254 -25.78 1.71 7.79
CA LEU A 254 -26.14 0.49 8.53
C LEU A 254 -26.28 0.75 10.03
N ILE A 255 -25.37 1.50 10.64
CA ILE A 255 -25.47 1.85 12.07
C ILE A 255 -26.72 2.70 12.33
N SER A 256 -27.03 3.65 11.45
CA SER A 256 -28.25 4.46 11.56
C SER A 256 -29.51 3.60 11.46
N LEU A 257 -29.53 2.63 10.55
CA LEU A 257 -30.64 1.69 10.39
C LEU A 257 -30.84 0.85 11.66
N CYS A 258 -29.74 0.32 12.23
CA CYS A 258 -29.75 -0.41 13.50
C CYS A 258 -30.28 0.45 14.67
N SER A 259 -29.92 1.73 14.72
CA SER A 259 -30.46 2.64 15.73
C SER A 259 -31.97 2.82 15.59
N TYR A 260 -32.49 2.96 14.37
CA TYR A 260 -33.93 3.11 14.16
C TYR A 260 -34.73 1.85 14.50
N THR A 261 -34.20 0.65 14.21
CA THR A 261 -34.87 -0.59 14.61
C THR A 261 -34.95 -0.73 16.13
N LEU A 262 -33.92 -0.30 16.86
CA LEU A 262 -33.96 -0.21 18.33
C LEU A 262 -34.98 0.83 18.81
N PHE A 263 -35.08 1.98 18.16
CA PHE A 263 -36.08 3.00 18.50
C PHE A 263 -37.51 2.49 18.37
N ILE A 264 -37.83 1.80 17.26
CA ILE A 264 -39.18 1.28 16.98
C ILE A 264 -39.66 0.35 18.10
N LYS A 265 -38.76 -0.48 18.64
CA LYS A 265 -39.06 -1.46 19.68
C LYS A 265 -39.19 -0.87 21.09
N THR A 266 -38.99 0.43 21.28
CA THR A 266 -38.92 1.06 22.60
C THR A 266 -40.16 1.90 22.91
N ASP A 267 -40.69 1.78 24.13
CA ASP A 267 -41.90 2.48 24.58
C ASP A 267 -41.70 3.99 24.85
N ILE A 268 -42.60 4.80 24.26
CA ILE A 268 -42.56 6.27 24.25
C ILE A 268 -42.65 6.90 25.65
N PRO A 269 -43.60 6.50 26.52
CA PRO A 269 -43.76 7.15 27.83
C PRO A 269 -42.56 6.91 28.76
N LEU A 270 -41.88 5.77 28.60
CA LEU A 270 -40.67 5.40 29.32
C LEU A 270 -39.44 6.18 28.82
N ILE A 271 -39.36 6.48 27.52
CA ILE A 271 -38.32 7.33 26.91
C ILE A 271 -38.38 8.77 27.44
N ILE A 272 -39.58 9.38 27.56
CA ILE A 272 -39.72 10.77 28.01
C ILE A 272 -39.62 10.95 29.52
N LYS A 273 -40.14 10.02 30.32
CA LYS A 273 -40.05 10.10 31.79
C LYS A 273 -38.67 9.70 32.34
N GLY A 274 -37.75 9.23 31.50
CA GLY A 274 -36.41 8.78 31.92
C GLY A 274 -36.42 7.53 32.80
N LYS A 275 -37.57 6.89 33.01
CA LYS A 275 -37.73 5.71 33.89
C LYS A 275 -37.69 4.42 33.06
N LYS A 276 -36.45 4.00 32.76
CA LYS A 276 -35.91 2.70 32.27
C LYS A 276 -35.88 2.36 30.75
N PRO A 277 -34.79 1.67 30.27
CA PRO A 277 -33.57 1.31 30.98
C PRO A 277 -32.46 2.34 30.67
N TYR A 278 -32.55 3.52 31.28
CA TYR A 278 -31.45 4.49 31.26
C TYR A 278 -30.19 3.90 31.90
N THR A 279 -30.29 2.93 32.82
CA THR A 279 -29.15 2.17 33.32
C THR A 279 -28.50 1.32 32.24
N LEU A 280 -29.25 0.64 31.37
CA LEU A 280 -28.68 -0.19 30.31
C LEU A 280 -28.08 0.67 29.19
N LEU A 281 -28.77 1.73 28.74
CA LEU A 281 -28.23 2.70 27.77
C LEU A 281 -27.04 3.50 28.33
N ARG A 282 -27.06 3.86 29.62
CA ARG A 282 -25.92 4.47 30.32
C ARG A 282 -24.78 3.47 30.50
N MET A 283 -25.07 2.21 30.84
CA MET A 283 -24.06 1.13 30.91
C MET A 283 -23.43 0.92 29.54
N ILE A 284 -24.22 0.81 28.48
CA ILE A 284 -23.74 0.73 27.09
C ILE A 284 -22.87 1.94 26.75
N THR A 285 -23.32 3.15 27.08
CA THR A 285 -22.56 4.38 26.81
C THR A 285 -21.26 4.45 27.62
N VAL A 286 -21.28 4.03 28.90
CA VAL A 286 -20.10 3.97 29.77
C VAL A 286 -19.15 2.88 29.30
N SER A 287 -19.64 1.70 28.91
CA SER A 287 -18.86 0.63 28.30
C SER A 287 -18.21 1.10 26.99
N PHE A 288 -18.94 1.84 26.15
CA PHE A 288 -18.38 2.44 24.93
C PHE A 288 -17.28 3.45 25.27
N ASN A 289 -17.48 4.31 26.27
CA ASN A 289 -16.45 5.24 26.73
C ASN A 289 -15.22 4.51 27.29
N ILE A 290 -15.39 3.41 28.03
CA ILE A 290 -14.30 2.59 28.55
C ILE A 290 -13.53 1.93 27.39
N ILE A 291 -14.23 1.37 26.41
CA ILE A 291 -13.61 0.78 25.21
C ILE A 291 -12.84 1.85 24.44
N ILE A 292 -13.44 3.03 24.23
CA ILE A 292 -12.78 4.17 23.58
C ILE A 292 -11.51 4.56 24.35
N LEU A 293 -11.58 4.69 25.67
CA LEU A 293 -10.45 5.06 26.52
C LEU A 293 -9.34 4.01 26.45
N PHE A 294 -9.70 2.72 26.46
CA PHE A 294 -8.76 1.61 26.36
C PHE A 294 -8.04 1.61 25.01
N VAL A 295 -8.78 1.77 23.91
CA VAL A 295 -8.22 1.86 22.56
C VAL A 295 -7.29 3.07 22.43
N LEU A 296 -7.69 4.24 22.96
CA LEU A 296 -6.83 5.43 23.00
C LEU A 296 -5.57 5.20 23.83
N GLY A 297 -5.68 4.49 24.96
CA GLY A 297 -4.54 4.13 25.80
C GLY A 297 -3.51 3.28 25.05
N ILE A 298 -3.96 2.24 24.33
CA ILE A 298 -3.05 1.40 23.54
C ILE A 298 -2.41 2.20 22.40
N LEU A 299 -3.19 3.05 21.71
CA LEU A 299 -2.66 3.92 20.65
C LEU A 299 -1.59 4.89 21.16
N LEU A 300 -1.75 5.43 22.37
CA LEU A 300 -0.74 6.30 22.99
C LEU A 300 0.56 5.54 23.27
N VAL A 301 0.47 4.35 23.85
CA VAL A 301 1.64 3.50 24.13
C VAL A 301 2.40 3.17 22.83
N GLN A 302 1.67 2.78 21.78
CA GLN A 302 2.28 2.49 20.49
C GLN A 302 2.96 3.71 19.87
N ASN A 303 2.28 4.87 19.85
CA ASN A 303 2.85 6.11 19.31
C ASN A 303 4.09 6.57 20.09
N LEU A 304 4.12 6.38 21.42
CA LEU A 304 5.31 6.65 22.24
C LEU A 304 6.48 5.73 21.85
N SER A 305 6.22 4.45 21.61
CA SER A 305 7.23 3.50 21.12
C SER A 305 7.82 3.95 19.78
N SER A 306 6.96 4.28 18.81
CA SER A 306 7.40 4.75 17.49
C SER A 306 8.15 6.08 17.58
N TYR A 307 7.75 6.99 18.47
CA TYR A 307 8.48 8.24 18.72
C TYR A 307 9.90 7.96 19.25
N HIS A 308 10.06 7.01 20.17
CA HIS A 308 11.37 6.62 20.67
C HIS A 308 12.26 5.99 19.59
N GLU A 309 11.72 5.17 18.70
CA GLU A 309 12.45 4.64 17.54
C GLU A 309 12.88 5.75 16.58
N LEU A 310 11.97 6.66 16.23
CA LEU A 310 12.28 7.81 15.37
C LEU A 310 13.34 8.71 16.00
N LYS A 311 13.29 8.91 17.32
CA LYS A 311 14.31 9.65 18.05
C LYS A 311 15.68 8.98 17.93
N LYS A 312 15.75 7.65 18.11
CA LYS A 312 16.99 6.88 17.90
C LYS A 312 17.51 7.04 16.46
N ILE A 313 16.64 6.89 15.46
CA ILE A 313 17.02 7.06 14.04
C ILE A 313 17.60 8.45 13.80
N LYS A 314 16.95 9.50 14.30
CA LYS A 314 17.42 10.90 14.18
C LYS A 314 18.73 11.16 14.92
N GLU A 315 18.95 10.49 16.04
CA GLU A 315 20.24 10.52 16.75
C GLU A 315 21.33 9.83 15.93
N THR A 316 21.02 8.69 15.30
CA THR A 316 21.95 7.98 14.41
C THR A 316 22.24 8.75 13.12
N GLU A 317 21.25 9.43 12.55
CA GLU A 317 21.38 10.27 11.33
C GLU A 317 22.53 11.27 11.43
N LYS A 318 22.73 11.88 12.61
CA LYS A 318 23.84 12.81 12.87
C LYS A 318 25.23 12.22 12.66
N TYR A 319 25.36 10.90 12.74
CA TYR A 319 26.60 10.20 12.48
C TYR A 319 26.75 9.84 11.00
N TRP A 320 25.64 9.51 10.32
CA TRP A 320 25.63 9.24 8.88
C TRP A 320 25.97 10.47 8.04
N THR A 321 25.51 11.66 8.43
CA THR A 321 25.84 12.92 7.72
C THR A 321 27.30 13.37 7.88
N LYS A 322 28.11 12.68 8.70
CA LYS A 322 29.55 12.94 8.84
C LYS A 322 30.41 12.04 7.94
N LEU A 323 29.78 11.06 7.29
CA LEU A 323 30.43 10.05 6.46
C LEU A 323 29.99 10.29 5.01
N ASP A 324 30.60 11.26 4.33
CA ASP A 324 30.26 11.61 2.94
C ASP A 324 30.51 10.47 1.93
N ASP A 325 31.35 9.49 2.28
CA ASP A 325 31.85 8.45 1.37
C ASP A 325 31.43 7.03 1.76
N TYR A 326 30.13 6.71 1.73
CA TYR A 326 29.68 5.32 1.80
C TYR A 326 29.16 4.84 0.44
N HIS A 327 29.63 3.67 0.02
CA HIS A 327 29.15 2.98 -1.18
C HIS A 327 28.30 1.77 -0.77
N VAL A 328 27.07 1.71 -1.29
CA VAL A 328 26.17 0.58 -1.07
C VAL A 328 26.27 -0.36 -2.27
N ILE A 329 26.61 -1.61 -2.01
CA ILE A 329 26.57 -2.68 -3.01
C ILE A 329 25.37 -3.57 -2.69
N GLU A 330 24.34 -3.50 -3.53
CA GLU A 330 23.20 -4.42 -3.46
C GLU A 330 23.44 -5.61 -4.38
N VAL A 331 23.45 -6.80 -3.80
CA VAL A 331 23.54 -8.05 -4.57
C VAL A 331 22.12 -8.54 -4.84
N ALA A 332 21.73 -8.57 -6.11
CA ALA A 332 20.43 -9.07 -6.51
C ALA A 332 20.35 -10.60 -6.30
N PRO A 333 19.23 -11.16 -5.83
CA PRO A 333 19.07 -12.60 -5.62
C PRO A 333 18.76 -13.32 -6.96
N LEU A 334 19.70 -13.29 -7.91
CA LEU A 334 19.56 -13.99 -9.18
C LEU A 334 20.04 -15.44 -9.05
N LYS A 335 19.50 -16.34 -9.88
CA LYS A 335 20.08 -17.68 -10.05
C LYS A 335 21.34 -17.53 -10.90
N TYR A 336 22.49 -17.71 -10.25
CA TYR A 336 23.78 -17.67 -10.90
C TYR A 336 24.17 -19.06 -11.39
N THR A 337 24.88 -19.11 -12.52
CA THR A 337 25.63 -20.30 -12.91
C THR A 337 26.85 -20.47 -12.00
N ASN A 338 27.37 -21.70 -11.85
CA ASN A 338 28.56 -21.96 -11.03
C ASN A 338 29.77 -21.08 -11.43
N SER A 339 29.90 -20.74 -12.72
CA SER A 339 30.94 -19.84 -13.21
C SER A 339 30.75 -18.38 -12.77
N GLU A 340 29.50 -17.88 -12.78
CA GLU A 340 29.19 -16.52 -12.31
C GLU A 340 29.38 -16.40 -10.80
N GLU A 341 28.99 -17.44 -10.04
CA GLU A 341 29.18 -17.48 -8.58
C GLU A 341 30.66 -17.42 -8.21
N SER A 342 31.51 -18.15 -8.95
CA SER A 342 32.96 -18.11 -8.77
C SER A 342 33.55 -16.72 -9.07
N ASP A 343 33.11 -16.06 -10.15
CA ASP A 343 33.58 -14.72 -10.52
C ASP A 343 33.12 -13.65 -9.52
N ILE A 344 31.86 -13.70 -9.08
CA ILE A 344 31.32 -12.80 -8.04
C ILE A 344 32.09 -13.00 -6.73
N SER A 345 32.30 -14.25 -6.32
CA SER A 345 33.07 -14.58 -5.11
C SER A 345 34.50 -14.02 -5.18
N GLN A 346 35.17 -14.16 -6.34
CA GLN A 346 36.51 -13.62 -6.55
C GLN A 346 36.54 -12.09 -6.49
N LYS A 347 35.56 -11.41 -7.12
CA LYS A 347 35.42 -9.95 -7.07
C LYS A 347 35.14 -9.46 -5.65
N PHE A 348 34.24 -10.13 -4.92
CA PHE A 348 33.91 -9.80 -3.53
C PHE A 348 35.11 -10.03 -2.61
N HIS A 349 35.89 -11.08 -2.86
CA HIS A 349 37.14 -11.34 -2.13
C HIS A 349 38.18 -10.25 -2.39
N LYS A 350 38.36 -9.80 -3.64
CA LYS A 350 39.23 -8.65 -3.97
C LYS A 350 38.77 -7.36 -3.30
N LEU A 351 37.46 -7.13 -3.21
CA LEU A 351 36.90 -5.97 -2.53
C LEU A 351 37.22 -6.00 -1.02
N LEU A 352 37.05 -7.16 -0.38
CA LEU A 352 37.42 -7.38 1.03
C LEU A 352 38.92 -7.18 1.26
N SER A 353 39.78 -7.78 0.43
CA SER A 353 41.23 -7.63 0.59
C SER A 353 41.68 -6.17 0.42
N ASN A 354 41.04 -5.42 -0.49
CA ASN A 354 41.35 -4.02 -0.72
C ASN A 354 40.86 -3.12 0.43
N THR A 355 39.68 -3.40 1.00
CA THR A 355 39.15 -2.65 2.15
C THR A 355 39.97 -2.90 3.40
N GLU A 356 40.38 -4.15 3.66
CA GLU A 356 41.31 -4.50 4.73
C GLU A 356 42.67 -3.79 4.57
N ALA A 357 43.25 -3.81 3.36
CA ALA A 357 44.54 -3.16 3.08
C ALA A 357 44.50 -1.63 3.29
N LYS A 358 43.37 -1.00 2.98
CA LYS A 358 43.16 0.44 3.15
C LYS A 358 42.61 0.84 4.53
N ARG A 359 42.32 -0.13 5.40
CA ARG A 359 41.65 0.07 6.70
C ARG A 359 40.29 0.77 6.58
N GLU A 360 39.57 0.49 5.52
CA GLU A 360 38.21 0.96 5.30
C GLU A 360 37.22 0.00 5.98
N SER A 361 36.11 0.52 6.52
CA SER A 361 35.10 -0.29 7.19
C SER A 361 34.03 -0.78 6.19
N LEU A 362 33.83 -2.09 6.12
CA LEU A 362 32.74 -2.70 5.34
C LEU A 362 31.56 -3.04 6.25
N LEU A 363 30.39 -2.44 6.01
CA LEU A 363 29.16 -2.82 6.69
C LEU A 363 28.33 -3.76 5.81
N ILE A 364 28.21 -5.02 6.23
CA ILE A 364 27.38 -6.01 5.53
C ILE A 364 26.00 -6.04 6.19
N ARG A 365 24.99 -5.52 5.48
CA ARG A 365 23.59 -5.70 5.88
C ARG A 365 23.05 -6.99 5.29
N HIS A 366 22.80 -7.97 6.14
CA HIS A 366 22.17 -9.23 5.73
C HIS A 366 20.64 -9.08 5.70
N ASN A 367 20.05 -9.10 4.51
CA ASN A 367 18.59 -9.01 4.31
C ASN A 367 18.03 -10.41 3.95
N ASN A 368 18.33 -11.45 4.74
CA ASN A 368 17.78 -12.79 4.51
C ASN A 368 16.36 -12.92 5.10
N LEU A 369 15.35 -12.70 4.25
CA LEU A 369 13.97 -13.15 4.49
C LEU A 369 13.75 -14.62 4.07
N TYR A 370 14.80 -15.32 3.62
CA TYR A 370 14.75 -16.74 3.28
C TYR A 370 15.33 -17.58 4.42
N HIS A 371 14.50 -18.44 5.03
CA HIS A 371 14.92 -19.44 6.01
C HIS A 371 15.99 -20.36 5.40
N PRO A 372 17.26 -20.30 5.83
CA PRO A 372 18.26 -21.24 5.38
C PRO A 372 18.14 -22.49 6.26
N HIS A 373 17.76 -23.61 5.66
CA HIS A 373 18.02 -24.91 6.26
C HIS A 373 19.53 -25.00 6.56
N LEU A 374 19.84 -25.37 7.80
CA LEU A 374 21.18 -25.55 8.34
C LEU A 374 22.05 -26.41 7.39
N ARG A 375 22.97 -25.78 6.65
CA ARG A 375 24.29 -26.36 6.30
C ARG A 375 25.27 -25.47 5.54
N ILE A 376 24.97 -24.20 5.27
CA ILE A 376 25.94 -23.25 4.68
C ILE A 376 26.12 -22.06 5.63
N ILE A 377 26.65 -22.36 6.82
CA ILE A 377 27.12 -21.38 7.82
C ILE A 377 28.63 -21.11 7.64
N LEU A 378 29.28 -21.76 6.68
CA LEU A 378 30.69 -22.13 6.86
C LEU A 378 31.75 -21.12 6.38
N LEU A 379 31.44 -19.91 5.89
CA LEU A 379 32.54 -19.10 5.32
C LEU A 379 32.59 -17.58 5.45
N LYS A 380 31.77 -16.85 6.23
CA LYS A 380 32.04 -15.40 6.41
C LYS A 380 31.51 -14.79 7.70
N MET A 381 31.71 -15.53 8.77
CA MET A 381 31.87 -15.05 10.15
C MET A 381 33.27 -14.39 10.34
N VAL A 382 33.85 -13.83 9.28
CA VAL A 382 35.24 -13.35 9.28
C VAL A 382 35.24 -11.88 9.69
N MET A 383 35.51 -11.69 10.99
CA MET A 383 36.01 -10.49 11.68
C MET A 383 35.03 -9.30 11.72
N LEU A 384 34.21 -9.02 12.76
CA LEU A 384 34.54 -8.75 14.17
C LEU A 384 36.03 -8.57 14.46
N PHE A 385 36.53 -7.33 14.34
CA PHE A 385 37.69 -6.67 14.98
C PHE A 385 37.96 -5.41 14.13
N PHE A 386 38.03 -4.16 14.59
CA PHE A 386 38.14 -3.49 15.90
C PHE A 386 37.27 -2.23 15.91
#